data_AF-A0A965ATP5-F1
#
_entry.id   AF-A0A965ATP5-F1
#
_cell.length_a   1.000
_cell.length_b   1.000
_cell.length_c   1.000
_cell.angle_alpha   90.00
_cell.angle_beta   90.00
_cell.angle_gamma   90.00
#
_symmetry.space_group_name_H-M   'P 1'
#
loop_
_entity.id
_entity.type
_entity.pdbx_description
1 polymer ?
#
loop_
_entity_poly.entity_id
_entity_poly.type
_entity_poly.pdbx_seq_one_letter_code
_entity_poly.pdbx_strand_id
1 'polypeptide(L)' 'MLRIDNSKPIELMIGDNERVIKCKVGSLHSMLSNLSVVRKLWNKRVHHAPKELKRGWIKCVLETHLDNQDLYIRVMNGRL' A
#
# COMPACT_ATOMS: atom_id res chain seq x y z
N MET A 1 -3.32 -5.47 -9.56
CA MET A 1 -2.30 -6.48 -9.90
C MET A 1 -0.96 -5.77 -9.99
N LEU A 2 0.12 -6.29 -9.37
CA LEU A 2 1.45 -5.67 -9.48
C LEU A 2 1.91 -5.72 -10.93
N ARG A 3 1.97 -4.57 -11.59
CA ARG A 3 2.53 -4.41 -12.92
C ARG A 3 4.00 -4.03 -12.74
N ILE A 4 4.88 -4.94 -13.11
CA ILE A 4 6.33 -4.75 -13.09
C ILE A 4 6.77 -4.69 -14.54
N ASP A 5 7.06 -3.49 -15.04
CA ASP A 5 7.61 -3.25 -16.37
C ASP A 5 9.03 -2.71 -16.22
N ASN A 6 10.02 -3.56 -16.49
CA ASN A 6 11.43 -3.21 -16.33
C ASN A 6 11.92 -2.15 -17.34
N SER A 7 11.10 -1.80 -18.34
CA SER A 7 11.41 -0.74 -19.31
C SER A 7 11.03 0.66 -18.84
N LYS A 8 10.26 0.77 -17.74
CA LYS A 8 9.75 2.05 -17.22
C LYS A 8 10.54 2.53 -16.00
N PRO A 9 10.67 3.86 -15.81
CA PRO A 9 11.14 4.44 -14.56
C PRO A 9 10.37 3.91 -13.35
N ILE A 10 11.10 3.58 -12.28
CA ILE A 10 10.59 3.01 -11.02
C ILE A 10 9.42 3.85 -10.46
N GLU A 11 9.48 5.18 -10.59
CA GLU A 11 8.46 6.11 -10.11
C GLU A 11 7.11 5.94 -10.81
N LEU A 12 7.11 5.72 -12.12
CA LEU A 12 5.89 5.45 -12.89
C LEU A 12 5.29 4.09 -12.54
N MET A 13 6.13 3.11 -12.22
CA MET A 13 5.69 1.81 -11.73
C MET A 13 5.05 1.92 -10.34
N ILE A 14 5.50 2.83 -9.49
CA ILE A 14 4.87 3.10 -8.19
C ILE A 14 3.46 3.66 -8.40
N GLY A 15 3.29 4.64 -9.31
CA GLY A 15 1.98 5.21 -9.65
C GLY A 15 0.98 4.19 -10.22
N ASP A 16 1.41 3.33 -11.15
CA ASP A 16 0.57 2.25 -11.71
C ASP A 16 0.10 1.25 -10.63
N ASN A 17 0.89 1.07 -9.58
CA ASN A 17 0.58 0.17 -8.47
C ASN A 17 -0.18 0.85 -7.32
N GLU A 18 -0.17 2.18 -7.24
CA GLU A 18 -0.81 2.96 -6.18
C GLU A 18 -2.31 2.68 -6.11
N ARG A 19 -3.03 2.74 -7.25
CA ARG A 19 -4.47 2.44 -7.30
C ARG A 19 -4.78 1.04 -6.80
N VAL A 20 -3.95 0.06 -7.17
CA VAL A 20 -4.11 -1.33 -6.75
C VAL A 20 -3.91 -1.46 -5.24
N ILE A 21 -2.89 -0.77 -4.70
CA ILE A 21 -2.60 -0.76 -3.27
C ILE A 21 -3.75 -0.10 -2.52
N LYS A 22 -4.25 1.05 -2.97
CA LYS A 22 -5.43 1.73 -2.42
C LYS A 22 -6.65 0.82 -2.34
N CYS A 23 -7.01 0.13 -3.43
CA CYS A 23 -8.14 -0.81 -3.41
C CYS A 23 -7.93 -1.97 -2.41
N LYS A 24 -6.70 -2.50 -2.32
CA LYS A 24 -6.38 -3.61 -1.42
C LYS A 24 -6.37 -3.19 0.04
N VAL A 25 -5.69 -2.09 0.37
CA VAL A 25 -5.61 -1.55 1.73
C VAL A 25 -6.99 -1.09 2.19
N GLY A 26 -7.80 -0.46 1.32
CA GLY A 26 -9.18 -0.06 1.65
C GLY A 26 -10.11 -1.22 2.01
N SER A 27 -9.82 -2.45 1.59
CA SER A 27 -10.57 -3.64 2.00
C SER A 27 -10.17 -4.20 3.38
N LEU A 28 -9.11 -3.65 3.98
CA LEU A 28 -8.61 -4.06 5.28
C LEU A 28 -9.12 -3.13 6.38
N HIS A 29 -9.31 -3.69 7.58
CA HIS A 29 -9.75 -2.90 8.72
C HIS A 29 -8.67 -1.88 9.13
N SER A 30 -9.04 -0.61 9.27
CA SER A 30 -8.10 0.49 9.54
C SER A 30 -7.29 0.28 10.82
N MET A 31 -7.85 -0.37 11.86
CA MET A 31 -7.11 -0.66 13.10
C MET A 31 -6.14 -1.86 13.04
N LEU A 32 -5.94 -2.50 11.88
CA LEU A 32 -4.88 -3.50 11.76
C LEU A 32 -3.51 -2.86 11.98
N SER A 33 -2.60 -3.60 12.61
CA SER A 33 -1.22 -3.13 12.76
C SER A 33 -0.51 -3.05 11.40
N ASN A 34 0.38 -2.07 11.26
CA ASN A 34 1.15 -1.83 10.03
C ASN A 34 1.83 -3.10 9.49
N LEU A 35 2.43 -3.89 10.38
CA LEU A 35 3.07 -5.15 10.01
C LEU A 35 2.06 -6.18 9.49
N SER A 36 0.87 -6.25 10.09
CA SER A 36 -0.19 -7.19 9.66
C SER A 36 -0.74 -6.82 8.28
N VAL A 37 -0.90 -5.53 8.00
CA VAL A 37 -1.34 -5.03 6.69
C VAL A 37 -0.33 -5.40 5.61
N VAL A 38 0.96 -5.11 5.85
CA VAL A 38 2.03 -5.47 4.91
C VAL A 38 2.05 -6.98 4.67
N ARG A 39 1.97 -7.80 5.74
CA ARG A 39 1.95 -9.27 5.63
C ARG A 39 0.74 -9.80 4.85
N LYS A 40 -0.45 -9.27 5.09
CA LYS A 40 -1.68 -9.67 4.37
C LYS A 40 -1.61 -9.37 2.88
N LEU A 41 -0.96 -8.27 2.52
CA LEU A 41 -0.84 -7.85 1.12
C LEU A 41 0.42 -8.41 0.43
N TRP A 42 1.34 -8.97 1.22
CA TRP A 42 2.57 -9.60 0.74
C TRP A 42 2.25 -10.80 -0.15
N ASN A 43 2.91 -10.88 -1.29
CA ASN A 43 2.70 -11.96 -2.26
C ASN A 43 4.00 -12.32 -2.99
N LYS A 44 3.99 -13.46 -3.70
CA LYS A 44 5.16 -13.98 -4.43
C LYS A 44 5.80 -12.94 -5.38
N ARG A 45 5.01 -12.07 -6.01
CA ARG A 45 5.55 -11.06 -6.94
C ARG A 45 6.32 -9.96 -6.20
N VAL A 46 5.81 -9.47 -5.07
CA VAL A 46 6.55 -8.53 -4.20
C VAL A 46 7.82 -9.21 -3.69
N HIS A 47 7.73 -10.48 -3.30
CA HIS A 47 8.87 -11.23 -2.78
C HIS A 47 10.02 -11.36 -3.79
N HIS A 48 9.73 -11.52 -5.09
CA HIS A 48 10.75 -11.61 -6.14
C HIS A 48 11.15 -10.26 -6.76
N ALA A 49 10.48 -9.15 -6.41
CA ALA A 49 10.84 -7.84 -6.93
C ALA A 49 12.22 -7.36 -6.43
N PRO A 50 12.90 -6.46 -7.19
CA PRO A 50 14.07 -5.73 -6.73
C PRO A 50 13.85 -5.02 -5.39
N LYS A 51 14.94 -4.79 -4.64
CA LYS A 51 14.89 -4.24 -3.27
C LYS A 51 14.25 -2.85 -3.24
N GLU A 52 14.53 -2.03 -4.23
CA GLU A 52 14.04 -0.66 -4.40
C GLU A 52 12.52 -0.68 -4.59
N LEU A 53 12.02 -1.55 -5.48
CA LEU A 53 10.60 -1.72 -5.74
C LEU A 53 9.85 -2.28 -4.52
N LYS A 54 10.46 -3.20 -3.77
CA LYS A 54 9.91 -3.67 -2.48
C LYS A 54 9.74 -2.52 -1.50
N ARG A 55 10.75 -1.65 -1.36
CA ARG A 55 10.70 -0.49 -0.45
C ARG A 55 9.61 0.49 -0.88
N GLY A 56 9.53 0.82 -2.17
CA GLY A 56 8.48 1.68 -2.72
C GLY A 56 7.09 1.11 -2.49
N TRP A 57 6.91 -0.19 -2.70
CA TRP A 57 5.64 -0.86 -2.47
C TRP A 57 5.23 -0.86 -0.99
N ILE A 58 6.15 -1.19 -0.07
CA ILE A 58 5.88 -1.17 1.37
C ILE A 58 5.53 0.26 1.82
N LYS A 59 6.29 1.26 1.34
CA LYS A 59 6.02 2.67 1.65
C LYS A 59 4.60 3.06 1.25
N CYS A 60 4.20 2.78 0.00
CA CYS A 60 2.87 3.10 -0.50
C CYS A 60 1.75 2.40 0.30
N VAL A 61 1.95 1.13 0.70
CA VAL A 61 1.00 0.40 1.56
C VAL A 61 0.84 1.07 2.92
N LEU A 62 1.94 1.45 3.56
CA LEU A 62 1.93 2.06 4.88
C LEU A 62 1.32 3.47 4.87
N GLU A 63 1.70 4.31 3.90
CA GLU A 63 1.13 5.65 3.75
C GLU A 63 -0.39 5.58 3.55
N THR A 64 -0.85 4.71 2.64
CA THR A 64 -2.29 4.51 2.41
C THR A 64 -3.02 4.03 3.68
N HIS A 65 -2.39 3.14 4.46
CA HIS A 65 -3.01 2.61 5.67
C HIS A 65 -3.10 3.65 6.78
N LEU A 66 -2.05 4.47 6.94
CA LEU A 66 -2.02 5.58 7.89
C LEU A 66 -3.08 6.64 7.54
N ASP A 67 -3.23 6.97 6.25
CA ASP A 67 -4.28 7.89 5.79
C ASP A 67 -5.68 7.37 6.12
N ASN A 68 -5.92 6.07 5.92
CA ASN A 68 -7.18 5.43 6.29
C ASN A 68 -7.42 5.42 7.82
N GLN A 69 -6.37 5.26 8.62
CA GLN A 69 -6.44 5.35 10.07
C GLN A 69 -6.79 6.75 10.54
N ASP A 70 -6.12 7.76 10.00
CA ASP A 70 -6.41 9.17 10.31
C ASP A 70 -7.86 9.51 9.95
N LEU A 71 -8.29 9.15 8.74
CA LEU A 71 -9.66 9.37 8.29
C LEU A 71 -10.68 8.70 9.23
N TYR A 72 -10.45 7.45 9.60
CA TYR A 72 -11.31 6.74 10.55
C TYR A 72 -11.38 7.47 11.90
N ILE A 73 -10.23 7.87 12.46
CA ILE A 73 -10.16 8.59 13.73
C ILE A 73 -10.90 9.93 13.64
N ARG A 74 -10.77 10.65 12.54
CA ARG A 74 -11.47 11.92 12.31
C ARG A 74 -12.99 11.74 12.26
N VAL A 75 -13.48 10.73 11.55
CA VAL A 75 -14.91 10.38 11.50
C VAL A 75 -15.43 10.01 12.87
N MET A 76 -14.73 9.13 13.60
CA MET A 76 -15.15 8.69 14.94
C MET A 76 -15.19 9.81 15.98
N ASN A 77 -14.37 10.85 15.80
CA ASN A 77 -14.35 12.03 16.66
C ASN A 77 -15.31 13.14 16.20
N GLY A 78 -16.11 12.93 15.15
CA GLY A 78 -17.03 13.95 14.61
C GLY A 78 -16.31 15.16 14.00
N ARG A 79 -15.08 14.97 13.49
CA ARG A 79 -14.23 16.02 12.89
C ARG A 79 -14.18 15.95 11.36
N LEU A 80 -15.23 15.40 10.74
CA LEU A 80 -15.41 15.30 9.30
C LEU A 80 -16.75 15.92 8.88
#